data_AF-A0A7S3GRM9-F1
#
_entry.id   AF-A0A7S3GRM9-F1
#
_cell.length_a   1.000
_cell.length_b   1.000
_cell.length_c   1.000
_cell.angle_alpha   90.00
_cell.angle_beta   90.00
_cell.angle_gamma   90.00
#
_symmetry.space_group_name_H-M   'P 1'
#
loop_
_entity.id
_entity.type
_entity.pdbx_description
1 polymer ?
#
loop_
_entity_poly.entity_id
_entity_poly.type
_entity_poly.pdbx_seq_one_letter_code
_entity_poly.pdbx_strand_id
1 'polypeptide(L)'
;APTAALLALACLEVAKGNVDIALPAGKQVLDIFEAAGENGAAAVASLALANAHVQAGQAEDGARRKVFLPMANGHASAAAYHAGRAKRWFSALGAQSGAAAAQAILELERIQSCSNMISKGA
;
A
#
# COMPACT_ATOMS: atom_id res chain seq x y z
N ALA A 1 -22.63 3.33 1.75
CA ALA A 1 -22.79 3.44 0.28
C ALA A 1 -21.66 4.22 -0.40
N PRO A 2 -21.30 5.47 -0.02
CA PRO A 2 -20.25 6.23 -0.72
C PRO A 2 -18.82 5.70 -0.45
N THR A 3 -18.56 5.16 0.74
CA THR A 3 -17.25 4.60 1.13
C THR A 3 -16.87 3.34 0.35
N ALA A 4 -17.83 2.44 0.10
CA ALA A 4 -17.61 1.26 -0.74
C ALA A 4 -17.30 1.64 -2.19
N ALA A 5 -17.97 2.67 -2.73
CA ALA A 5 -17.67 3.20 -4.06
C ALA A 5 -16.28 3.83 -4.12
N LEU A 6 -15.87 4.56 -3.08
CA LEU A 6 -14.53 5.15 -3.00
C LEU A 6 -13.44 4.07 -2.90
N LEU A 7 -13.69 2.98 -2.17
CA LEU A 7 -12.79 1.83 -2.11
C LEU A 7 -12.67 1.16 -3.49
N ALA A 8 -13.79 0.93 -4.17
CA ALA A 8 -13.78 0.35 -5.51
C ALA A 8 -13.04 1.25 -6.51
N LEU A 9 -13.22 2.57 -6.41
CA LEU A 9 -12.46 3.53 -7.21
C LEU A 9 -10.97 3.44 -6.92
N ALA A 10 -10.55 3.44 -5.65
CA ALA A 10 -9.15 3.31 -5.28
C ALA A 10 -8.54 2.02 -5.85
N CYS A 11 -9.20 0.87 -5.69
CA CYS A 11 -8.75 -0.40 -6.26
C CYS A 11 -8.67 -0.38 -7.80
N LEU A 12 -9.67 0.23 -8.46
CA LEU A 12 -9.69 0.35 -9.92
C LEU A 12 -8.55 1.24 -10.44
N GLU A 13 -8.30 2.38 -9.78
CA GLU A 13 -7.23 3.28 -10.19
C GLU A 13 -5.84 2.67 -9.93
N VAL A 14 -5.67 1.86 -8.87
CA VAL A 14 -4.48 1.01 -8.71
C VAL A 14 -4.36 0.02 -9.87
N ALA A 15 -5.43 -0.65 -10.27
CA ALA A 15 -5.38 -1.59 -11.40
C ALA A 15 -5.01 -0.91 -12.72
N LYS A 16 -5.36 0.37 -12.88
CA LYS A 16 -5.01 1.19 -14.05
C LYS A 16 -3.60 1.81 -13.97
N GLY A 17 -2.91 1.71 -12.84
CA GLY A 17 -1.63 2.41 -12.65
C GLY A 17 -1.76 3.90 -12.33
N ASN A 18 -2.97 4.40 -12.08
CA ASN A 18 -3.24 5.82 -11.84
C ASN A 18 -3.04 6.16 -10.36
N VAL A 19 -1.77 6.25 -9.97
CA VAL A 19 -1.35 6.45 -8.58
C VAL A 19 -1.78 7.80 -8.01
N ASP A 20 -1.95 8.81 -8.85
CA ASP A 20 -2.34 10.18 -8.46
C ASP A 20 -3.76 10.23 -7.87
N ILE A 21 -4.66 9.36 -8.34
CA ILE A 21 -6.02 9.23 -7.80
C ILE A 21 -6.05 8.14 -6.73
N ALA A 22 -5.35 7.03 -6.94
CA ALA A 22 -5.39 5.89 -6.04
C ALA A 22 -4.91 6.21 -4.61
N LEU A 23 -3.83 6.98 -4.47
CA LEU A 23 -3.26 7.34 -3.17
C LEU A 23 -4.21 8.19 -2.31
N PRO A 24 -4.72 9.35 -2.77
CA PRO A 24 -5.64 10.16 -1.97
C PRO A 24 -6.96 9.44 -1.69
N ALA A 25 -7.54 8.74 -2.68
CA ALA A 25 -8.78 7.99 -2.49
C ALA A 25 -8.61 6.83 -1.49
N GLY A 26 -7.52 6.07 -1.61
CA GLY A 26 -7.18 4.99 -0.70
C GLY A 26 -6.95 5.48 0.73
N LYS A 27 -6.30 6.64 0.90
CA LYS A 27 -6.05 7.22 2.23
C LYS A 27 -7.34 7.69 2.88
N GLN A 28 -8.16 8.44 2.14
CA GLN A 28 -9.46 8.91 2.62
C GLN A 28 -10.36 7.76 3.05
N VAL A 29 -10.46 6.70 2.24
CA VAL A 29 -11.35 5.58 2.56
C VAL A 29 -10.82 4.75 3.73
N LEU A 30 -9.49 4.61 3.85
CA LEU A 30 -8.87 3.95 5.01
C LEU A 30 -9.20 4.70 6.31
N ASP A 31 -9.05 6.02 6.33
CA ASP A 31 -9.34 6.84 7.51
C ASP A 31 -10.81 6.72 7.94
N ILE A 32 -11.74 6.65 6.98
CA ILE A 32 -13.16 6.45 7.26
C ILE A 32 -13.44 5.05 7.84
N PHE A 33 -12.87 3.99 7.25
CA PHE A 33 -13.09 2.63 7.75
C PHE A 33 -12.45 2.39 9.12
N GLU A 34 -11.29 2.99 9.38
CA GLU A 34 -10.67 2.95 10.70
C GLU A 34 -11.54 3.66 11.75
N ALA A 35 -12.05 4.85 11.45
CA ALA A 35 -12.95 5.57 12.34
C ALA A 35 -14.27 4.82 12.60
N ALA A 36 -14.74 4.05 11.62
CA ALA A 36 -15.93 3.21 11.73
C ALA A 36 -15.70 1.85 12.42
N GLY A 37 -14.44 1.45 12.65
CA GLY A 37 -14.10 0.12 13.17
C GLY A 37 -14.27 -1.03 12.16
N GLU A 38 -14.42 -0.71 10.88
CA GLU A 38 -14.64 -1.65 9.79
C GLU A 38 -13.33 -2.32 9.34
N ASN A 39 -12.75 -3.16 10.21
CA ASN A 39 -11.42 -3.75 10.04
C ASN A 39 -11.23 -4.50 8.71
N GLY A 40 -12.28 -5.15 8.19
CA GLY A 40 -12.22 -5.84 6.90
C GLY A 40 -12.06 -4.87 5.73
N ALA A 41 -12.83 -3.79 5.73
CA ALA A 41 -12.74 -2.77 4.69
C ALA A 41 -11.45 -1.95 4.81
N ALA A 42 -11.00 -1.67 6.05
CA ALA A 42 -9.71 -1.05 6.32
C ALA A 42 -8.53 -1.91 5.82
N ALA A 43 -8.62 -3.24 5.95
CA ALA A 43 -7.61 -4.16 5.42
C ALA A 43 -7.48 -4.06 3.90
N VAL A 44 -8.61 -4.05 3.19
CA VAL A 44 -8.64 -3.90 1.72
C VAL A 44 -8.11 -2.54 1.30
N ALA A 45 -8.53 -1.47 1.97
CA ALA A 45 -8.03 -0.11 1.70
C ALA A 45 -6.51 0.01 1.91
N SER A 46 -6.00 -0.58 2.99
CA SER A 46 -4.57 -0.61 3.27
C SER A 46 -3.79 -1.43 2.23
N LEU A 47 -4.33 -2.56 1.77
CA LEU A 47 -3.70 -3.33 0.68
C LEU A 47 -3.69 -2.54 -0.64
N ALA A 48 -4.76 -1.80 -0.95
CA ALA A 48 -4.82 -0.94 -2.13
C ALA A 48 -3.76 0.16 -2.05
N LEU A 49 -3.60 0.83 -0.91
CA LEU A 49 -2.54 1.81 -0.68
C LEU A 49 -1.14 1.22 -0.83
N ALA A 50 -0.91 0.01 -0.31
CA ALA A 50 0.38 -0.66 -0.44
C ALA A 50 0.75 -0.87 -1.92
N ASN A 51 -0.20 -1.36 -2.73
CA ASN A 51 -0.01 -1.51 -4.17
C ASN A 51 0.18 -0.17 -4.90
N ALA A 52 -0.61 0.85 -4.54
CA ALA A 52 -0.47 2.20 -5.09
C ALA A 52 0.93 2.77 -4.83
N HIS A 53 1.47 2.58 -3.62
CA HIS A 53 2.82 3.01 -3.29
C HIS A 53 3.90 2.21 -4.05
N VAL A 54 3.73 0.91 -4.25
CA VAL A 54 4.65 0.13 -5.10
C VAL A 54 4.71 0.71 -6.52
N GLN A 55 3.55 0.93 -7.13
CA GLN A 55 3.47 1.48 -8.49
C GLN A 55 4.03 2.91 -8.57
N ALA A 56 3.73 3.76 -7.59
CA ALA A 56 4.24 5.12 -7.55
C ALA A 56 5.76 5.15 -7.38
N GLY A 57 6.31 4.27 -6.54
CA GLY A 57 7.76 4.13 -6.38
C GLY A 57 8.45 3.59 -7.63
N GLN A 58 7.78 2.76 -8.43
CA GLN A 58 8.29 2.30 -9.74
C GLN A 58 8.27 3.43 -10.78
N ALA A 59 7.18 4.21 -10.83
CA ALA A 59 7.05 5.35 -11.72
C ALA A 59 8.09 6.44 -11.40
N GLU A 60 8.24 6.79 -10.11
CA GLU A 60 9.23 7.76 -9.64
C GLU A 60 10.65 7.32 -9.98
N ASP A 61 11.01 6.06 -9.69
CA ASP A 61 12.33 5.52 -10.03
C ASP A 61 12.61 5.57 -11.53
N GLY A 62 11.59 5.26 -12.34
CA GLY A 62 11.66 5.37 -13.80
C GLY A 62 11.98 6.79 -14.26
N ALA A 63 11.36 7.80 -13.63
CA ALA A 63 11.65 9.20 -13.91
C ALA A 63 13.05 9.62 -13.44
N ARG A 64 13.43 9.24 -12.22
CA ARG A 64 14.73 9.57 -11.59
C ARG A 64 15.90 8.97 -12.35
N ARG A 65 15.76 7.74 -12.85
CA ARG A 65 16.79 7.07 -13.66
C ARG A 65 17.13 7.86 -14.93
N LYS A 66 16.15 8.51 -15.56
CA LYS A 66 16.37 9.33 -16.77
C LYS A 66 17.25 10.55 -16.51
N VAL A 67 17.31 11.00 -15.26
CA VAL A 67 18.12 12.15 -14.82
C VAL A 67 19.24 11.72 -13.87
N PHE A 68 19.62 10.44 -13.88
CA PHE A 68 20.72 9.87 -13.07
C PHE A 68 20.59 10.11 -11.56
N LEU A 69 19.36 10.25 -11.06
CA LEU A 69 19.10 10.37 -9.63
C LEU A 69 18.98 8.97 -8.99
N PRO A 70 19.47 8.81 -7.74
CA PRO A 70 19.31 7.55 -6.99
C PRO A 70 17.83 7.27 -6.71
N MET A 71 17.46 6.01 -6.55
CA MET A 71 16.08 5.61 -6.21
C MET A 71 15.61 6.26 -4.90
N ALA A 72 14.36 6.68 -4.84
CA ALA A 72 13.76 7.21 -3.60
C ALA A 72 13.30 6.06 -2.69
N ASN A 73 13.19 6.27 -1.37
CA ASN A 73 12.74 5.20 -0.46
C ASN A 73 11.35 5.46 0.14
N GLY A 74 10.77 6.65 -0.05
CA GLY A 74 9.51 7.05 0.57
C GLY A 74 8.35 6.11 0.23
N HIS A 75 8.16 5.83 -1.06
CA HIS A 75 7.12 4.92 -1.53
C HIS A 75 7.33 3.47 -1.06
N ALA A 76 8.57 2.98 -1.03
CA ALA A 76 8.86 1.64 -0.53
C ALA A 76 8.54 1.49 0.96
N SER A 77 8.92 2.47 1.78
CA SER A 77 8.59 2.49 3.22
C SER A 77 7.08 2.56 3.46
N ALA A 78 6.36 3.40 2.70
CA ALA A 78 4.91 3.51 2.82
C ALA A 78 4.19 2.22 2.37
N ALA A 79 4.66 1.59 1.29
CA ALA A 79 4.16 0.29 0.86
C ALA A 79 4.35 -0.77 1.95
N ALA A 80 5.52 -0.82 2.57
CA ALA A 80 5.83 -1.73 3.68
C ALA A 80 4.86 -1.54 4.86
N TYR A 81 4.65 -0.28 5.25
CA TYR A 81 3.75 0.08 6.35
C TYR A 81 2.31 -0.40 6.09
N HIS A 82 1.78 -0.08 4.91
CA HIS A 82 0.40 -0.41 4.55
C HIS A 82 0.20 -1.91 4.32
N ALA A 83 1.17 -2.60 3.70
CA ALA A 83 1.14 -4.04 3.54
C ALA A 83 1.19 -4.76 4.90
N GLY A 84 2.04 -4.30 5.81
CA GLY A 84 2.12 -4.84 7.18
C GLY A 84 0.79 -4.70 7.94
N ARG A 85 0.12 -3.55 7.83
CA ARG A 85 -1.22 -3.35 8.43
C ARG A 85 -2.26 -4.26 7.79
N ALA A 86 -2.30 -4.32 6.47
CA ALA A 86 -3.25 -5.15 5.73
C ALA A 86 -3.10 -6.63 6.11
N LYS A 87 -1.85 -7.13 6.15
CA LYS A 87 -1.55 -8.50 6.56
C LYS A 87 -2.09 -8.79 7.97
N ARG A 88 -1.81 -7.92 8.95
CA ARG A 88 -2.29 -8.11 10.33
C ARG A 88 -3.81 -8.21 10.40
N TRP A 89 -4.53 -7.32 9.73
CA TRP A 89 -5.99 -7.36 9.73
C TRP A 89 -6.54 -8.58 8.99
N PHE A 90 -6.01 -8.92 7.81
CA PHE A 90 -6.44 -10.12 7.08
C PHE A 90 -6.18 -11.40 7.87
N SER A 91 -5.03 -11.51 8.53
CA SER A 91 -4.73 -12.65 9.41
C SER A 91 -5.69 -12.73 10.59
N ALA A 92 -6.02 -11.60 11.23
CA ALA A 92 -7.00 -11.55 12.32
C ALA A 92 -8.42 -11.95 11.87
N LEU A 93 -8.77 -11.67 10.62
CA LEU A 93 -10.06 -12.02 10.01
C LEU A 93 -10.09 -13.44 9.41
N GLY A 94 -8.98 -14.18 9.42
CA GLY A 94 -8.86 -15.49 8.77
C GLY A 94 -8.83 -15.43 7.22
N ALA A 95 -8.68 -14.24 6.63
CA ALA A 95 -8.68 -14.01 5.19
C ALA A 95 -7.29 -14.30 4.57
N GLN A 96 -6.99 -15.58 4.37
CA GLN A 96 -5.65 -16.03 3.96
C GLN A 96 -5.18 -15.47 2.61
N SER A 97 -6.08 -15.31 1.64
CA SER A 97 -5.73 -14.73 0.32
C SER A 97 -5.26 -13.28 0.44
N GLY A 98 -5.96 -12.46 1.24
CA GLY A 98 -5.56 -11.08 1.51
C GLY A 98 -4.25 -10.99 2.29
N ALA A 99 -4.05 -11.87 3.27
CA ALA A 99 -2.80 -11.95 4.02
C ALA A 99 -1.61 -12.35 3.14
N ALA A 100 -1.80 -13.31 2.22
CA ALA A 100 -0.80 -13.72 1.25
C ALA A 100 -0.47 -12.60 0.25
N ALA A 101 -1.48 -11.89 -0.25
CA ALA A 101 -1.26 -10.75 -1.14
C ALA A 101 -0.45 -9.63 -0.46
N ALA A 102 -0.77 -9.31 0.79
CA ALA A 102 -0.01 -8.35 1.58
C ALA A 102 1.43 -8.84 1.85
N GLN A 103 1.60 -10.14 2.11
CA GLN A 103 2.91 -10.76 2.31
C GLN A 103 3.78 -10.68 1.04
N ALA A 104 3.22 -10.94 -0.13
CA ALA A 104 3.95 -10.83 -1.40
C ALA A 104 4.53 -9.43 -1.63
N ILE A 105 3.82 -8.37 -1.19
CA ILE A 105 4.35 -6.99 -1.23
C ILE A 105 5.52 -6.84 -0.25
N LEU A 106 5.40 -7.35 0.97
CA LEU A 106 6.47 -7.30 1.97
C LEU A 106 7.74 -8.06 1.53
N GLU A 107 7.60 -9.04 0.64
CA GLU A 107 8.70 -9.84 0.11
C GLU A 107 9.42 -9.19 -1.07
N LEU A 108 8.95 -8.04 -1.57
CA LEU A 108 9.67 -7.28 -2.59
C LEU A 108 11.02 -6.80 -2.02
N GLU A 109 12.12 -7.09 -2.71
CA GLU A 109 13.49 -6.82 -2.25
C GLU A 109 13.70 -5.37 -1.78
N ARG A 110 13.13 -4.41 -2.51
CA ARG A 110 13.20 -2.97 -2.18
C ARG A 110 12.48 -2.67 -0.86
N ILE A 111 11.35 -3.32 -0.61
CA ILE A 111 10.58 -3.17 0.62
C ILE A 111 11.32 -3.80 1.79
N GLN A 112 11.87 -5.01 1.62
CA GLN A 112 12.70 -5.65 2.64
C GLN A 112 13.92 -4.80 3.02
N SER A 113 14.59 -4.21 2.02
CA SER A 113 15.73 -3.32 2.23
C SER A 113 15.36 -2.12 3.11
N CYS A 114 14.19 -1.51 2.87
CA CYS A 114 13.69 -0.39 3.67
C CYS A 114 13.29 -0.82 5.08
N SER A 115 12.60 -1.95 5.24
CA SER A 115 12.22 -2.46 6.57
C SER A 115 13.43 -2.83 7.43
N ASN A 116 14.46 -3.44 6.84
CA ASN A 116 15.68 -3.83 7.54
C ASN A 116 16.55 -2.65 7.98
N MET A 117 16.51 -1.54 7.24
CA MET A 117 17.18 -0.29 7.66
C MET A 117 16.51 0.32 8.89
N ILE A 118 15.18 0.26 8.96
CA ILE A 118 14.42 0.79 10.11
C ILE A 118 14.67 -0.04 11.37
N SER A 119 14.77 -1.38 11.26
CA SER A 119 15.00 -2.26 12.41
C SER A 119 16.43 -2.25 12.96
N LYS A 120 17.42 -1.78 12.18
CA LYS A 120 18.84 -1.72 12.60
C LYS A 120 19.26 -0.35 13.15
N GLY A 121 18.38 0.64 13.07
CA GLY A 121 18.60 2.00 13.57
C GLY A 121 17.90 2.32 14.90
N ALA A 122 17.32 1.31 15.57
CA ALA A 122 16.61 1.43 16.85
C ALA A 122 17.43 0.79 17.99
#